data_AF-A0A7R9XTB9-F1
#
_entry.id   AF-A0A7R9XTB9-F1
#
_cell.length_a   1.000
_cell.length_b   1.000
_cell.length_c   1.000
_cell.angle_alpha   90.00
_cell.angle_beta   90.00
_cell.angle_gamma   90.00
#
_symmetry.space_group_name_H-M   'P 1'
#
loop_
_entity.id
_entity.type
_entity.pdbx_description
1 polymer ?
#
loop_
_entity_poly.entity_id
_entity_poly.type
_entity_poly.pdbx_seq_one_letter_code
_entity_poly.pdbx_strand_id
1 'polypeptide(L)'
;VDGIWRAVVDAGKQVGLTLPPLTEEVVVEDKTFAIVKKLGEGGFSYVHLAREIPDLASEDYALKRILIHEEEHQGAIQNEIDVMRALDHPNILPLLYAEIEPHRSPPPGARVFVRKRASLVFPAYLDG
;
A
#
# COMPACT_ATOMS: atom_id res chain seq x y z
N VAL A 1 -13.23 21.26 0.70
CA VAL A 1 -12.06 20.85 -0.14
C VAL A 1 -12.23 19.48 -0.80
N ASP A 2 -13.28 18.70 -0.44
CA ASP A 2 -13.71 17.45 -1.14
C ASP A 2 -14.29 17.62 -2.55
N GLY A 3 -14.50 18.85 -3.01
CA GLY A 3 -15.19 19.12 -4.29
C GLY A 3 -14.29 19.03 -5.52
N ILE A 4 -12.98 19.27 -5.36
CA ILE A 4 -12.07 19.38 -6.51
C ILE A 4 -11.79 18.00 -7.10
N TRP A 5 -11.60 16.96 -6.28
CA TRP A 5 -11.37 15.60 -6.77
C TRP A 5 -12.58 14.99 -7.44
N ARG A 6 -13.78 15.18 -6.86
CA ARG A 6 -15.02 14.74 -7.51
C ARG A 6 -15.22 15.48 -8.84
N ALA A 7 -14.94 16.79 -8.87
CA ALA A 7 -15.00 17.58 -10.09
C ALA A 7 -13.92 17.19 -11.12
N VAL A 8 -12.71 16.82 -10.72
CA VAL A 8 -11.63 16.37 -11.63
C VAL A 8 -11.94 14.99 -12.18
N VAL A 9 -12.49 14.08 -11.38
CA VAL A 9 -12.95 12.75 -11.81
C VAL A 9 -14.17 12.88 -12.74
N ASP A 10 -15.13 13.74 -12.39
CA ASP A 10 -16.32 14.01 -13.19
C ASP A 10 -15.97 14.76 -14.50
N ALA A 11 -15.00 15.70 -14.47
CA ALA A 11 -14.51 16.39 -15.66
C ALA A 11 -13.67 15.47 -16.56
N GLY A 12 -12.85 14.58 -15.99
CA GLY A 12 -12.12 13.56 -16.75
C GLY A 12 -13.05 12.64 -17.55
N LYS A 13 -14.24 12.32 -17.00
CA LYS A 13 -15.31 11.60 -17.71
C LYS A 13 -15.88 12.38 -18.91
N GLN A 14 -15.88 13.71 -18.87
CA GLN A 14 -16.44 14.57 -19.91
C GLN A 14 -15.46 14.90 -21.05
N VAL A 15 -14.14 14.85 -20.80
CA VAL A 15 -13.12 15.26 -21.79
C VAL A 15 -12.51 14.06 -22.54
N GLY A 16 -12.93 12.83 -22.25
CA GLY A 16 -12.40 11.62 -22.92
C GLY A 16 -10.92 11.34 -22.64
N LEU A 17 -10.31 12.12 -21.75
CA LEU A 17 -9.01 11.85 -21.15
C LEU A 17 -9.27 10.90 -19.98
N THR A 18 -9.22 9.59 -20.22
CA THR A 18 -9.21 8.60 -19.14
C THR A 18 -7.94 8.78 -18.31
N LEU A 19 -8.02 9.61 -17.27
CA LEU A 19 -7.11 9.50 -16.14
C LEU A 19 -7.21 8.04 -15.65
N PRO A 20 -6.09 7.31 -15.49
CA PRO A 20 -6.17 5.98 -14.91
C PRO A 20 -6.88 6.12 -13.56
N PRO A 21 -7.92 5.30 -13.29
CA PRO A 21 -8.60 5.35 -12.01
C PRO A 21 -7.55 5.15 -10.91
N LEU A 22 -7.56 5.98 -9.87
CA LEU A 22 -6.88 5.63 -8.62
C LEU A 22 -7.45 4.28 -8.19
N THR A 23 -6.63 3.23 -8.33
CA THR A 23 -7.15 1.87 -8.56
C THR A 23 -7.54 1.19 -7.26
N GLU A 24 -6.97 1.61 -6.14
CA GLU A 24 -7.22 1.09 -4.80
C GLU A 24 -6.64 2.05 -3.75
N GLU A 25 -7.28 2.15 -2.59
CA GLU A 25 -6.75 2.83 -1.40
C GLU A 25 -6.29 1.81 -0.36
N VAL A 26 -5.20 2.11 0.35
CA VAL A 26 -4.66 1.29 1.43
C VAL A 26 -4.48 2.16 2.66
N VAL A 27 -4.95 1.68 3.80
CA VAL A 27 -4.63 2.29 5.08
C VAL A 27 -3.44 1.54 5.67
N VAL A 28 -2.44 2.27 6.16
CA VAL A 28 -1.29 1.73 6.91
C VAL A 28 -0.98 2.71 8.04
N GLU A 29 -1.10 2.27 9.29
CA GLU A 29 -0.83 3.10 10.48
C GLU A 29 -1.53 4.48 10.42
N ASP A 30 -2.85 4.47 10.23
CA ASP A 30 -3.71 5.66 10.12
C ASP A 30 -3.45 6.60 8.91
N LYS A 31 -2.57 6.20 7.99
CA LYS A 31 -2.32 6.92 6.73
C LYS A 31 -2.96 6.21 5.54
N THR A 32 -3.62 6.98 4.68
CA THR A 32 -4.25 6.46 3.47
C THR A 32 -3.36 6.69 2.25
N PHE A 33 -3.13 5.64 1.48
CA PHE A 33 -2.30 5.65 0.28
C PHE A 33 -3.12 5.25 -0.94
N ALA A 34 -3.07 6.07 -1.99
CA ALA A 34 -3.63 5.76 -3.30
C ALA A 34 -2.62 4.95 -4.12
N ILE A 35 -3.02 3.80 -4.65
CA ILE A 35 -2.19 3.04 -5.59
C ILE A 35 -2.17 3.72 -6.96
N VAL A 36 -0.96 4.03 -7.44
CA VAL A 36 -0.72 4.66 -8.73
C VAL A 36 -0.44 3.61 -9.80
N LYS A 37 0.56 2.74 -9.57
CA LYS A 37 0.94 1.67 -10.50
C LYS A 37 1.72 0.56 -9.79
N LYS A 38 1.82 -0.61 -10.41
CA LYS A 38 2.70 -1.70 -9.94
C LYS A 38 4.15 -1.42 -10.37
N LEU A 39 5.08 -1.57 -9.43
CA LEU A 39 6.53 -1.48 -9.64
C LEU A 39 7.19 -2.85 -9.79
N GLY A 40 6.68 -3.87 -9.08
CA GLY A 40 7.26 -5.21 -9.12
C GLY A 40 6.37 -6.28 -8.51
N GLU A 41 6.74 -7.53 -8.75
CA GLU A 41 6.10 -8.74 -8.22
C GLU A 41 7.16 -9.72 -7.76
N GLY A 42 6.97 -10.26 -6.56
CA GLY A 42 7.60 -11.48 -6.10
C GLY A 42 6.56 -12.61 -5.99
N GLY A 43 6.99 -13.82 -5.65
CA GLY A 43 6.09 -14.98 -5.61
C GLY A 43 4.87 -14.85 -4.67
N PHE A 44 4.98 -14.03 -3.61
CA PHE A 44 3.91 -13.81 -2.62
C PHE A 44 3.69 -12.34 -2.29
N SER A 45 4.28 -11.43 -3.07
CA SER A 45 4.21 -10.00 -2.77
C SER A 45 4.18 -9.13 -4.01
N TYR A 46 3.63 -7.94 -3.86
CA TYR A 46 3.55 -6.93 -4.90
C TYR A 46 4.10 -5.62 -4.36
N VAL A 47 4.89 -4.91 -5.16
CA VAL A 47 5.34 -3.56 -4.85
C VAL A 47 4.62 -2.60 -5.77
N HIS A 48 4.02 -1.57 -5.20
CA HIS A 48 3.30 -0.53 -5.92
C HIS A 48 3.92 0.83 -5.65
N LEU A 49 3.84 1.72 -6.64
CA LEU A 49 3.97 3.16 -6.44
C LEU A 49 2.66 3.66 -5.83
N ALA A 50 2.76 4.42 -4.76
CA ALA A 50 1.62 4.97 -4.03
C ALA A 50 1.86 6.42 -3.63
N ARG A 51 0.79 7.16 -3.36
CA ARG A 51 0.83 8.55 -2.85
C ARG A 51 -0.08 8.69 -1.65
N GLU A 52 0.33 9.48 -0.67
CA GLU A 52 -0.48 9.74 0.52
C GLU A 52 -1.70 10.60 0.17
N ILE A 53 -2.85 10.31 0.76
CA ILE A 53 -4.11 11.06 0.63
C ILE A 53 -4.34 11.80 1.95
N PRO A 54 -4.82 13.06 1.93
CA PRO A 54 -5.33 13.81 0.76
C PRO A 54 -4.27 14.55 -0.04
N ASP A 55 -3.03 14.59 0.45
CA ASP A 55 -1.96 15.35 -0.18
C ASP A 55 -1.28 14.58 -1.31
N LEU A 56 -1.95 14.48 -2.46
CA LEU A 56 -1.40 13.79 -3.64
C LEU A 56 -0.23 14.53 -4.31
N ALA A 57 0.13 15.72 -3.83
CA ALA A 57 1.37 16.41 -4.20
C ALA A 57 2.56 15.96 -3.31
N SER A 58 2.32 15.07 -2.34
CA SER A 58 3.35 14.48 -1.50
C SER A 58 4.37 13.69 -2.31
N GLU A 59 5.47 13.37 -1.63
CA GLU A 59 6.45 12.39 -2.08
C GLU A 59 5.79 11.08 -2.55
N ASP A 60 6.45 10.44 -3.52
CA ASP A 60 6.07 9.12 -3.99
C ASP A 60 6.56 8.06 -2.99
N TYR A 61 5.73 7.03 -2.78
CA TYR A 61 6.00 5.93 -1.86
C TYR A 61 6.02 4.59 -2.58
N ALA A 62 6.83 3.66 -2.08
CA ALA A 62 6.79 2.27 -2.48
C ALA A 62 6.02 1.46 -1.42
N LEU A 63 4.90 0.85 -1.83
CA LEU A 63 4.03 0.05 -0.98
C LEU A 63 4.18 -1.43 -1.33
N LYS A 64 4.86 -2.18 -0.46
CA LYS A 64 5.03 -3.63 -0.54
C LYS A 64 3.88 -4.33 0.18
N ARG A 65 3.05 -5.06 -0.56
CA ARG A 65 1.98 -5.91 -0.02
C ARG A 65 2.40 -7.36 -0.02
N ILE A 66 2.29 -8.02 1.13
CA ILE A 66 2.67 -9.42 1.31
C ILE A 66 1.41 -10.21 1.68
N LEU A 67 1.13 -11.29 0.95
CA LEU A 67 0.04 -12.20 1.25
C LEU A 67 0.50 -13.22 2.30
N ILE A 68 -0.23 -13.33 3.41
CA ILE A 68 0.08 -14.26 4.49
C ILE A 68 -0.86 -15.45 4.37
N HIS A 69 -0.31 -16.60 3.96
CA HIS A 69 -1.09 -17.82 3.74
C HIS A 69 -1.14 -18.71 4.99
N GLU A 70 -0.10 -18.67 5.83
CA GLU A 70 0.04 -19.51 7.01
C GLU A 70 0.38 -18.65 8.24
N GLU A 71 -0.08 -19.05 9.42
CA GLU A 71 0.15 -18.29 10.65
C GLU A 71 1.63 -18.24 11.04
N GLU A 72 2.40 -19.28 10.71
CA GLU A 72 3.86 -19.33 10.88
C GLU A 72 4.57 -18.20 10.11
N HIS A 73 4.02 -17.79 8.96
CA HIS A 73 4.59 -16.70 8.16
C HIS A 73 4.40 -15.33 8.82
N GLN A 74 3.45 -15.19 9.74
CA GLN A 74 3.26 -13.94 10.46
C GLN A 74 4.46 -13.61 11.36
N GLY A 75 5.06 -14.61 12.01
CA GLY A 75 6.25 -14.41 12.84
C GLY A 75 7.43 -13.91 12.01
N ALA A 76 7.61 -14.46 10.81
CA ALA A 76 8.65 -14.01 9.88
C ALA A 76 8.45 -12.56 9.41
N ILE A 77 7.21 -12.18 9.11
CA ILE A 77 6.87 -10.80 8.69
C ILE A 77 7.02 -9.81 9.85
N GLN A 78 6.61 -10.19 11.06
CA GLN A 78 6.83 -9.36 12.24
C GLN A 78 8.32 -9.14 12.48
N ASN A 79 9.13 -10.19 12.38
CA ASN A 79 10.59 -10.08 12.47
C ASN A 79 11.18 -9.21 11.34
N GLU A 80 10.66 -9.31 10.10
CA GLU A 80 11.07 -8.41 9.01
C GLU A 80 10.79 -6.94 9.37
N ILE A 81 9.58 -6.64 9.88
CA ILE A 81 9.21 -5.28 10.33
C ILE A 81 10.14 -4.81 11.45
N ASP A 82 10.36 -5.64 12.48
CA ASP A 82 11.15 -5.27 13.66
C ASP A 82 12.61 -5.02 13.30
N VAL A 83 13.21 -5.88 12.46
CA VAL A 83 14.56 -5.70 11.94
C VAL A 83 14.64 -4.43 11.12
N MET A 84 13.72 -4.22 10.18
CA MET A 84 13.75 -3.02 9.32
C MET A 84 13.58 -1.72 10.11
N ARG A 85 12.73 -1.71 11.16
CA ARG A 85 12.59 -0.55 12.06
C ARG A 85 13.84 -0.29 12.90
N ALA A 86 14.64 -1.31 13.18
CA ALA A 86 15.89 -1.17 13.92
C ALA A 86 17.08 -0.72 13.06
N LEU A 87 16.96 -0.78 11.73
CA LEU A 87 18.01 -0.34 10.81
C LEU A 87 17.90 1.16 10.55
N ASP A 88 18.94 1.90 10.93
CA ASP A 88 19.09 3.33 10.63
C ASP A 88 20.47 3.58 10.02
N HIS A 89 20.52 3.71 8.70
CA HIS A 89 21.76 3.94 7.96
C HIS A 89 21.45 4.61 6.60
N PRO A 90 22.27 5.57 6.13
CA PRO A 90 22.01 6.31 4.89
C PRO A 90 21.90 5.45 3.62
N ASN A 91 22.46 4.24 3.62
CA ASN A 91 22.42 3.31 2.48
C ASN A 91 21.43 2.15 2.68
N ILE A 92 20.54 2.23 3.67
CA ILE A 92 19.48 1.25 3.90
C ILE A 92 18.16 1.97 3.70
N LEU A 93 17.26 1.35 2.93
CA LEU A 93 15.92 1.90 2.69
C LEU A 93 15.10 1.85 3.99
N PRO A 94 14.71 3.00 4.58
CA PRO A 94 13.99 3.01 5.84
C PRO A 94 12.53 2.56 5.66
N LEU A 95 12.04 1.77 6.60
CA LEU A 95 10.63 1.43 6.71
C LEU A 95 9.88 2.56 7.41
N LEU A 96 8.94 3.20 6.72
CA LEU A 96 8.19 4.35 7.25
C LEU A 96 6.96 3.90 8.05
N TYR A 97 6.17 3.01 7.47
CA TYR A 97 4.93 2.51 8.07
C TYR A 97 4.79 1.01 7.78
N ALA A 98 4.25 0.25 8.73
CA ALA A 98 3.96 -1.17 8.54
C ALA A 98 2.74 -1.64 9.32
N GLU A 99 1.87 -2.38 8.67
CA GLU A 99 0.67 -2.93 9.30
C GLU A 99 0.38 -4.35 8.80
N ILE A 100 -0.04 -5.23 9.72
CA ILE A 100 -0.52 -6.57 9.41
C ILE A 100 -2.04 -6.58 9.61
N GLU A 101 -2.78 -6.56 8.51
CA GLU A 101 -4.23 -6.51 8.50
C GLU A 101 -4.85 -7.87 8.17
N PRO A 102 -6.04 -8.18 8.70
CA PRO A 102 -6.89 -9.22 8.11
C PRO A 102 -7.31 -8.81 6.67
N HIS A 103 -7.05 -9.68 5.70
CA HIS A 103 -7.48 -9.52 4.31
C HIS A 103 -8.98 -9.76 4.21
N ARG A 104 -9.77 -8.66 4.26
CA ARG A 104 -11.25 -8.59 4.14
C ARG A 104 -12.00 -9.66 4.94
N SER A 105 -12.81 -9.23 5.90
CA SER A 105 -13.71 -10.10 6.65
C SER A 105 -14.50 -11.02 5.71
N PRO A 106 -14.47 -12.35 5.91
CA PRO A 106 -15.29 -13.25 5.11
C PRO A 106 -16.77 -12.95 5.38
N PRO A 107 -17.65 -13.15 4.38
CA PRO A 107 -19.09 -12.96 4.57
C PRO A 107 -19.61 -13.85 5.72
N PRO A 108 -20.65 -13.40 6.45
CA PRO A 108 -21.19 -14.14 7.59
C PRO A 108 -21.58 -15.57 7.18
N GLY A 109 -21.13 -16.57 7.94
CA GLY A 109 -21.44 -17.99 7.72
C GLY A 109 -20.41 -18.77 6.90
N ALA A 110 -19.40 -18.10 6.35
CA ALA A 110 -18.30 -18.78 5.70
C ALA A 110 -17.24 -19.17 6.77
N ARG A 111 -17.09 -20.47 7.05
CA ARG A 111 -15.91 -21.02 7.74
C ARG A 111 -14.70 -20.80 6.83
N VAL A 112 -14.07 -19.64 6.94
CA VAL A 112 -13.05 -19.20 5.99
C VAL A 112 -11.91 -18.60 6.79
N PHE A 113 -10.75 -19.25 6.72
CA PHE A 113 -9.50 -18.70 7.22
C PHE A 113 -9.39 -17.25 6.77
N VAL A 114 -9.28 -16.32 7.73
CA VAL A 114 -9.00 -14.93 7.42
C VAL A 114 -7.60 -14.91 6.84
N ARG A 115 -7.49 -14.76 5.51
CA ARG A 115 -6.20 -14.47 4.89
C ARG A 115 -5.68 -13.21 5.56
N LYS A 116 -4.40 -13.13 5.91
CA LYS A 116 -3.82 -11.87 6.42
C LYS A 116 -2.98 -11.24 5.32
N ARG A 117 -2.78 -9.94 5.38
CA ARG A 117 -1.93 -9.19 4.47
C ARG A 117 -1.06 -8.26 5.30
N ALA A 118 0.23 -8.20 4.97
CA ALA A 118 1.11 -7.16 5.48
C ALA A 118 1.25 -6.05 4.43
N SER A 119 1.23 -4.80 4.87
CA SER A 119 1.52 -3.62 4.05
C SER A 119 2.71 -2.90 4.67
N LEU A 120 3.79 -2.76 3.91
CA LEU A 120 5.01 -2.04 4.31
C LEU A 120 5.22 -0.87 3.35
N VAL A 121 5.47 0.32 3.89
CA VAL A 121 5.61 1.57 3.14
C VAL A 121 7.04 2.10 3.26
N PHE A 122 7.64 2.42 2.12
CA PHE A 122 8.99 2.93 1.98
C PHE A 122 8.98 4.23 1.17
N PRO A 123 10.00 5.10 1.29
CA PRO A 123 10.17 6.18 0.33
C PRO A 123 10.46 5.60 -1.07
N ALA A 124 9.93 6.21 -2.12
CA ALA A 124 10.28 5.86 -3.49
C ALA A 124 11.25 6.88 -4.09
N TYR A 125 12.47 6.45 -4.37
CA TYR A 125 13.44 7.23 -5.14
C TYR A 125 13.34 6.80 -6.60
N LEU A 126 12.61 7.56 -7.41
CA LEU A 126 12.44 7.28 -8.84
C LEU A 126 13.56 7.86 -9.71
N ASP A 127 14.43 8.69 -9.12
CA ASP A 127 15.58 9.28 -9.79
C ASP A 127 16.84 8.44 -9.52
N GLY A 128 17.32 7.78 -10.57
CA GLY A 128 18.66 7.23 -10.70
C GLY A 128 19.30 7.76 -11.98
#